data_AF-A0A4T0B3J0-F1
#
_entry.id   AF-A0A4T0B3J0-F1
#
_cell.length_a   1.000
_cell.length_b   1.000
_cell.length_c   1.000
_cell.angle_alpha   90.00
_cell.angle_beta   90.00
_cell.angle_gamma   90.00
#
_symmetry.space_group_name_H-M   'P 1'
#
loop_
_entity.id
_entity.type
_entity.pdbx_description
1 polymer ?
#
loop_
_entity_poly.entity_id
_entity_poly.type
_entity_poly.pdbx_seq_one_letter_code
_entity_poly.pdbx_strand_id
1 'polypeptide(L)'
;MNTADLNKFLPLRRSRHSPRVFAGGHDVEFTRLSSTLVGSSGRTYSRKELLHTNPECPQLHMYIAVSENKRYVLKPVPPSIFDFLQEVKDTFGSDSRLRTHINQNDENLTLVYEYFKTNLLALIKNY
;
A
#
# COMPACT_ATOMS: atom_id res chain seq x y z
N MET A 1 18.90 -49.51 -44.05
CA MET A 1 18.14 -50.63 -43.45
C MET A 1 18.51 -50.65 -41.97
N ASN A 2 17.66 -50.48 -40.94
CA ASN A 2 16.20 -50.42 -40.81
C ASN A 2 15.84 -49.75 -39.45
N THR A 3 14.69 -49.05 -39.39
CA THR A 3 13.72 -48.80 -38.26
C THR A 3 14.22 -48.46 -36.84
N ALA A 4 13.96 -47.28 -36.24
CA ALA A 4 12.69 -46.62 -35.82
C ALA A 4 12.39 -46.78 -34.31
N ASP A 5 12.28 -45.61 -33.66
CA ASP A 5 11.46 -45.21 -32.50
C ASP A 5 11.39 -46.05 -31.21
N LEU A 6 11.73 -45.41 -30.08
CA LEU A 6 10.95 -45.52 -28.84
C LEU A 6 11.36 -44.46 -27.80
N ASN A 7 10.81 -43.25 -27.94
CA ASN A 7 10.64 -42.33 -26.82
C ASN A 7 9.49 -42.80 -25.91
N LYS A 8 9.78 -43.12 -24.64
CA LYS A 8 8.77 -43.23 -23.57
C LYS A 8 9.32 -42.67 -22.23
N PHE A 9 8.70 -41.56 -21.81
CA PHE A 9 8.32 -41.17 -20.44
C PHE A 9 9.28 -41.40 -19.24
N LEU A 10 9.80 -40.26 -18.71
CA LEU A 10 10.18 -39.80 -17.33
C LEU A 10 10.00 -40.73 -16.10
N PRO A 11 10.52 -40.43 -14.87
CA PRO A 11 11.54 -39.44 -14.42
C PRO A 11 12.62 -40.04 -13.46
N LEU A 12 13.75 -39.35 -13.23
CA LEU A 12 14.66 -39.67 -12.09
C LEU A 12 15.13 -38.42 -11.33
N ARG A 13 15.05 -38.54 -10.02
CA ARG A 13 15.20 -37.53 -8.96
C ARG A 13 16.66 -37.17 -8.65
N ARG A 14 16.85 -35.89 -8.30
CA ARG A 14 17.69 -35.30 -7.22
C ARG A 14 19.22 -35.55 -7.25
N SER A 15 20.01 -34.46 -7.23
CA SER A 15 20.71 -34.02 -6.01
C SER A 15 21.47 -32.68 -6.17
N ARG A 16 21.00 -31.68 -5.41
CA ARG A 16 21.73 -30.74 -4.54
C ARG A 16 23.02 -30.06 -5.04
N HIS A 17 22.92 -28.76 -5.28
CA HIS A 17 23.71 -27.75 -4.56
C HIS A 17 22.85 -26.51 -4.30
N SER A 18 22.56 -26.24 -3.03
CA SER A 18 22.10 -24.96 -2.47
C SER A 18 23.27 -24.37 -1.64
N PRO A 19 23.19 -23.17 -1.06
CA PRO A 19 22.57 -21.91 -1.51
C PRO A 19 23.54 -20.72 -1.35
N ARG A 20 23.24 -19.57 -1.97
CA ARG A 20 23.69 -18.27 -1.42
C ARG A 20 22.47 -17.55 -0.88
N VAL A 21 22.32 -17.65 0.43
CA VAL A 21 21.37 -16.91 1.26
C VAL A 21 21.92 -15.48 1.38
N PHE A 22 21.18 -14.49 0.90
CA PHE A 22 21.21 -13.17 1.50
C PHE A 22 19.98 -13.06 2.38
N ALA A 23 20.23 -13.22 3.66
CA ALA A 23 19.29 -12.96 4.72
C ALA A 23 19.14 -11.44 4.85
N GLY A 24 17.91 -10.98 4.73
CA GLY A 24 17.47 -9.64 5.08
C GLY A 24 16.00 -9.76 5.47
N GLY A 25 15.78 -10.34 6.65
CA GLY A 25 14.44 -10.58 7.18
C GLY A 25 13.79 -9.27 7.60
N HIS A 26 12.73 -8.91 6.89
CA HIS A 26 11.59 -8.23 7.47
C HIS A 26 10.36 -8.91 6.86
N ASP A 27 9.85 -9.93 7.54
CA ASP A 27 8.44 -10.30 7.38
C ASP A 27 7.65 -9.11 7.92
N VAL A 28 7.41 -8.13 7.05
CA VAL A 28 6.42 -7.09 7.31
C VAL A 28 5.08 -7.81 7.18
N GLU A 29 4.53 -8.24 8.31
CA GLU A 29 3.19 -8.78 8.40
C GLU A 29 2.21 -7.68 7.95
N PHE A 30 1.86 -7.69 6.67
CA PHE A 30 0.93 -6.74 6.09
C PHE A 30 -0.48 -7.14 6.46
N THR A 31 -1.03 -6.46 7.48
CA THR A 31 -2.39 -6.62 7.98
C THR A 31 -3.41 -6.58 6.84
N ARG A 32 -4.33 -7.56 6.81
CA ARG A 32 -5.46 -7.57 5.87
C ARG A 32 -6.27 -6.28 6.04
N LEU A 33 -6.30 -5.42 5.02
CA LEU A 33 -7.03 -4.15 5.05
C LEU A 33 -8.54 -4.39 5.25
N SER A 34 -9.02 -4.10 6.46
CA SER A 34 -10.43 -4.10 6.84
C SER A 34 -11.25 -3.17 5.92
N SER A 35 -12.56 -3.42 5.81
CA SER A 35 -13.48 -2.50 5.12
C SER A 35 -13.59 -1.14 5.81
N THR A 36 -13.15 -1.08 7.06
CA THR A 36 -13.36 0.03 7.98
C THR A 36 -12.08 0.29 8.76
N LEU A 37 -11.55 1.50 8.68
CA LEU A 37 -10.36 1.96 9.41
C LEU A 37 -10.80 2.84 10.58
N VAL A 38 -10.21 2.65 11.77
CA VAL A 38 -10.39 3.57 12.90
C VAL A 38 -9.11 4.38 13.04
N GLY A 39 -9.19 5.70 12.89
CA GLY A 39 -8.04 6.58 13.09
C GLY A 39 -7.73 6.77 14.59
N SER A 40 -6.53 7.29 14.89
CA SER A 40 -6.05 7.57 16.24
C SER A 40 -6.96 8.53 17.01
N SER A 41 -7.72 9.37 16.31
CA SER A 41 -8.75 10.21 16.93
C SER A 41 -10.03 9.46 17.35
N GLY A 42 -10.11 8.14 17.16
CA GLY A 42 -11.33 7.34 17.31
C GLY A 42 -12.34 7.46 16.16
N ARG A 43 -12.03 8.26 15.13
CA ARG A 43 -12.92 8.46 13.98
C ARG A 43 -12.88 7.24 13.07
N THR A 44 -14.05 6.78 12.64
CA THR A 44 -14.20 5.62 11.77
C THR A 44 -14.34 6.04 10.29
N TYR A 45 -13.64 5.35 9.41
CA TYR A 45 -13.61 5.57 7.97
C TYR A 45 -14.01 4.30 7.23
N SER A 46 -15.11 4.36 6.48
CA SER A 46 -15.57 3.24 5.64
C SER A 46 -14.96 3.35 4.25
N ARG A 47 -14.15 2.36 3.86
CA ARG A 47 -13.55 2.28 2.52
C ARG A 47 -14.64 2.15 1.45
N LYS A 48 -14.47 2.83 0.31
CA LYS A 48 -15.44 2.85 -0.80
C LYS A 48 -14.84 2.46 -2.14
N GLU A 49 -13.84 3.20 -2.60
CA GLU A 49 -13.33 3.09 -3.97
C GLU A 49 -11.80 2.97 -3.95
N LEU A 50 -11.24 2.24 -4.92
CA LEU A 50 -9.81 2.20 -5.15
C LEU A 50 -9.40 3.44 -5.94
N LEU A 51 -8.58 4.31 -5.32
CA LEU A 51 -8.12 5.56 -5.93
C LEU A 51 -6.86 5.36 -6.76
N HIS A 52 -5.94 4.53 -6.28
CA HIS A 52 -4.67 4.27 -6.94
C HIS A 52 -4.17 2.86 -6.65
N THR A 53 -3.72 2.16 -7.68
CA THR A 53 -3.13 0.83 -7.60
C THR A 53 -1.61 0.91 -7.49
N ASN A 54 -1.02 -0.08 -6.82
CA ASN A 54 0.41 -0.27 -6.74
C ASN A 54 0.67 -1.72 -7.18
N PRO A 55 1.04 -1.94 -8.46
CA PRO A 55 1.17 -3.29 -9.02
C PRO A 55 2.20 -4.16 -8.30
N GLU A 56 3.28 -3.55 -7.82
CA GLU A 56 4.37 -4.28 -7.15
C GLU A 56 4.04 -4.56 -5.68
N CYS A 57 3.26 -3.67 -5.06
CA CYS A 57 2.88 -3.76 -3.66
C CYS A 57 1.38 -3.45 -3.47
N PRO A 58 0.47 -4.41 -3.75
CA PRO A 58 -0.98 -4.20 -3.64
C PRO A 58 -1.48 -3.74 -2.25
N GLN A 59 -0.74 -4.03 -1.20
CA GLN A 59 -0.99 -3.55 0.17
C GLN A 59 -0.88 -2.02 0.30
N LEU A 60 -0.19 -1.36 -0.64
CA LEU A 60 -0.06 0.11 -0.70
C LEU A 60 -1.08 0.76 -1.64
N HIS A 61 -2.12 0.02 -2.02
CA HIS A 61 -3.27 0.59 -2.71
C HIS A 61 -3.87 1.74 -1.92
N MET A 62 -4.16 2.84 -2.61
CA MET A 62 -4.83 3.99 -2.01
C MET A 62 -6.33 3.90 -2.25
N TYR A 63 -7.11 4.29 -1.26
CA TYR A 63 -8.56 4.18 -1.34
C TYR A 63 -9.24 5.49 -0.97
N ILE A 64 -10.41 5.74 -1.57
CA ILE A 64 -11.38 6.69 -1.05
C ILE A 64 -12.13 6.03 0.10
N ALA A 65 -12.31 6.77 1.19
CA ALA A 65 -13.18 6.40 2.29
C ALA A 65 -14.19 7.50 2.61
N VAL A 66 -15.21 7.14 3.37
CA VAL A 66 -16.25 8.06 3.85
C VAL A 66 -16.34 8.01 5.36
N SER A 67 -16.43 9.18 5.99
CA SER A 67 -16.71 9.38 7.42
C SER A 67 -17.58 10.62 7.56
N GLU A 68 -18.70 10.52 8.28
CA GLU A 68 -19.63 11.66 8.49
C GLU A 68 -19.98 12.40 7.18
N ASN A 69 -20.33 11.66 6.13
CA ASN A 69 -20.66 12.18 4.79
C ASN A 69 -19.54 12.95 4.07
N LYS A 70 -18.33 13.01 4.62
CA LYS A 70 -17.14 13.58 3.97
C LYS A 70 -16.27 12.48 3.38
N ARG A 71 -15.55 12.81 2.30
CA ARG A 71 -14.61 11.90 1.63
C ARG A 71 -13.18 12.13 2.10
N TYR A 72 -12.46 11.03 2.23
CA TYR A 72 -11.07 10.98 2.67
C TYR A 72 -10.27 10.04 1.78
N VAL A 73 -8.95 10.19 1.82
CA VAL A 73 -8.00 9.27 1.19
C VAL A 73 -7.32 8.47 2.29
N LEU A 74 -7.42 7.14 2.18
CA LEU A 74 -6.63 6.21 2.95
C LEU A 74 -5.37 5.88 2.15
N LYS A 75 -4.22 6.20 2.72
CA LYS A 75 -2.91 5.96 2.11
C LYS A 75 -2.09 5.06 3.02
N PRO A 76 -2.14 3.73 2.84
CA PRO A 76 -1.18 2.82 3.45
C PRO A 76 0.23 3.18 2.97
N VAL A 77 1.20 3.16 3.88
CA VAL A 77 2.59 3.47 3.57
C VAL A 77 3.52 2.46 4.24
N PRO A 78 4.76 2.28 3.72
CA PRO A 78 5.78 1.51 4.43
C PRO A 78 6.09 2.12 5.81
N PRO A 79 6.54 1.30 6.79
CA PRO A 79 6.85 1.77 8.14
C PRO A 79 7.81 2.98 8.17
N SER A 80 8.91 2.92 7.42
CA SER A 80 9.90 4.01 7.36
C SER A 80 9.33 5.34 6.86
N ILE A 81 8.33 5.28 5.97
CA ILE A 81 7.63 6.47 5.46
C ILE A 81 6.58 6.94 6.45
N PHE A 82 5.94 6.02 7.18
CA PHE A 82 4.96 6.35 8.21
C PHE A 82 5.60 7.20 9.31
N ASP A 83 6.71 6.73 9.88
CA ASP A 83 7.43 7.41 10.96
C ASP A 83 7.91 8.80 10.51
N PHE A 84 8.54 8.88 9.33
CA PHE A 84 8.97 10.14 8.75
C PHE A 84 7.82 11.13 8.56
N LEU A 85 6.65 10.67 8.08
CA LEU A 85 5.50 11.55 7.88
C LEU A 85 4.81 11.96 9.18
N GLN A 86 4.99 11.21 10.28
CA GLN A 86 4.62 11.68 11.62
C GLN A 86 5.51 12.83 12.06
N GLU A 87 6.84 12.68 11.98
CA GLU A 87 7.78 13.75 12.33
C GLU A 87 7.53 15.04 11.54
N VAL A 88 7.25 14.90 10.23
CA VAL A 88 6.87 16.03 9.37
C VAL A 88 5.58 16.69 9.86
N LYS A 89 4.57 15.92 10.28
CA LYS A 89 3.33 16.49 10.81
C LYS A 89 3.56 17.18 12.15
N ASP A 90 4.37 16.62 13.03
CA ASP A 90 4.66 17.25 14.33
C ASP A 90 5.42 18.57 14.15
N THR A 91 6.27 18.65 13.13
CA THR A 91 7.04 19.86 12.81
C THR A 91 6.20 20.92 12.09
N PHE A 92 5.34 20.51 11.15
CA PHE A 92 4.68 21.42 10.20
C PHE A 92 3.15 21.39 10.24
N GLY A 93 2.53 20.70 11.21
CA GLY A 93 1.09 20.46 11.26
C GLY A 93 0.23 21.72 11.35
N SER A 94 0.81 22.84 11.76
CA SER A 94 0.15 24.16 11.82
C SER A 94 0.29 24.99 10.54
N ASP A 95 1.17 24.62 9.59
CA ASP A 95 1.34 25.37 8.34
C ASP A 95 0.24 24.98 7.33
N SER A 96 -0.65 25.93 7.04
CA SER A 96 -1.77 25.74 6.11
C SER A 96 -1.36 25.54 4.65
N ARG A 97 -0.10 25.83 4.30
CA ARG A 97 0.44 25.68 2.94
C ARG A 97 0.98 24.27 2.70
N LEU A 98 1.24 23.50 3.75
CA LEU A 98 1.75 22.14 3.66
C LEU A 98 0.64 21.15 3.97
N ARG A 99 0.33 20.28 3.00
CA ARG A 99 -0.68 19.24 3.19
C ARG A 99 -0.12 18.11 4.05
N THR A 100 -0.53 18.09 5.31
CA THR A 100 -0.24 16.98 6.25
C THR A 100 -1.45 16.04 6.36
N HIS A 101 -1.25 14.87 6.96
CA HIS A 101 -2.33 13.92 7.21
C HIS A 101 -3.16 14.39 8.42
N ILE A 102 -4.49 14.35 8.29
CA ILE A 102 -5.39 14.81 9.35
C ILE A 102 -5.57 13.77 10.45
N ASN A 103 -5.27 12.51 10.17
CA ASN A 103 -5.43 11.38 11.07
C ASN A 103 -4.52 10.23 10.61
N GLN A 104 -4.30 9.25 11.47
CA GLN A 104 -3.49 8.08 11.16
C GLN A 104 -4.04 6.83 11.85
N ASN A 105 -3.65 5.65 11.39
CA ASN A 105 -3.87 4.39 12.08
C ASN A 105 -2.53 3.63 12.11
N ASP A 106 -2.00 3.43 13.31
CA ASP A 106 -0.67 2.86 13.51
C ASP A 106 -0.66 1.34 13.25
N GLU A 107 -1.76 0.64 13.55
CA GLU A 107 -1.89 -0.81 13.34
C GLU A 107 -1.77 -1.22 11.86
N ASN A 108 -2.31 -0.41 10.96
CA ASN A 108 -2.32 -0.66 9.51
C ASN A 108 -1.38 0.30 8.76
N LEU A 109 -0.55 1.08 9.47
CA LEU A 109 0.38 2.06 8.91
C LEU A 109 -0.26 2.93 7.83
N THR A 110 -1.46 3.42 8.12
CA THR A 110 -2.31 4.13 7.14
C THR A 110 -2.51 5.57 7.55
N LEU A 111 -2.17 6.48 6.63
CA LEU A 111 -2.38 7.92 6.80
C LEU A 111 -3.70 8.33 6.15
N VAL A 112 -4.41 9.24 6.81
CA VAL A 112 -5.70 9.77 6.34
C VAL A 112 -5.54 11.21 5.90
N TYR A 113 -5.96 11.51 4.68
CA TYR A 113 -5.97 12.86 4.13
C TYR A 113 -7.39 13.26 3.75
N GLU A 114 -7.68 14.57 3.77
CA GLU A 114 -8.87 15.10 3.11
C GLU A 114 -8.86 14.77 1.62
N TYR A 115 -10.02 14.45 1.04
CA TYR A 115 -10.12 14.19 -0.38
C TYR A 115 -10.23 15.50 -1.19
N PHE A 116 -9.41 15.64 -2.22
CA PHE A 116 -9.56 16.70 -3.22
C PHE A 116 -10.13 16.13 -4.51
N LYS A 117 -11.13 16.82 -5.07
CA LYS A 117 -11.85 16.38 -6.28
C LYS A 117 -10.97 16.37 -7.53
N THR A 118 -9.94 17.20 -7.56
CA THR A 118 -9.07 17.37 -8.73
C THR A 118 -7.60 17.44 -8.31
N ASN A 119 -6.72 17.27 -9.28
CA ASN A 119 -5.27 17.43 -9.10
C ASN A 119 -4.77 18.58 -10.00
N LEU A 120 -3.55 19.06 -9.71
CA LEU A 120 -2.98 20.20 -10.44
C LEU A 120 -2.86 19.94 -11.95
N LEU A 121 -2.49 18.73 -12.36
CA LEU A 121 -2.40 18.38 -13.78
C LEU A 121 -3.76 18.48 -14.47
N ALA A 122 -4.83 18.02 -13.83
CA ALA A 122 -6.19 18.13 -14.33
C ALA A 122 -6.67 19.59 -14.37
N LEU A 123 -6.23 20.44 -13.44
CA LEU A 123 -6.53 21.87 -13.50
C LEU A 123 -5.84 22.54 -14.69
N ILE A 124 -4.56 22.23 -14.94
CA ILE A 124 -3.80 22.82 -16.05
C ILE A 124 -4.33 22.34 -17.40
N LYS A 125 -4.73 21.07 -17.53
CA LYS A 125 -5.26 20.52 -18.79
C LYS A 125 -6.64 21.07 -19.19
N ASN A 126 -7.35 21.69 -18.26
CA ASN A 126 -8.68 22.28 -18.48
C ASN A 126 -8.62 23.82 -18.54
N TYR A 127 -7.42 24.39 -18.67
CA TYR A 127 -7.15 25.81 -18.91
C TYR A 127 -6.61 25.98 -20.34
#